data_AF-A0A0H3N570-F1
#
_entry.id   AF-A0A0H3N570-F1
#
_cell.length_a   1.000
_cell.length_b   1.000
_cell.length_c   1.000
_cell.angle_alpha   90.00
_cell.angle_beta   90.00
_cell.angle_gamma   90.00
#
_symmetry.space_group_name_H-M   'P 1'
#
loop_
_entity.id
_entity.type
_entity.pdbx_description
1 polymer ?
#
loop_
_entity_poly.entity_id
_entity_poly.type
_entity_poly.pdbx_seq_one_letter_code
_entity_poly.pdbx_strand_id
1 'polypeptide(L)'
;MFNKIYEKKEFIVFQVKKGYVVYNTRKSFEEGHTHLKHFEAAKTAIDLAINKKIPRSKDGYYLTSLIRISDDGYYIDKLSELLYVREQKGKKEKYCNSGYQM
;
A
#
# COMPACT_ATOMS: atom_id res chain seq x y z
N MET A 1 -19.10 9.54 -15.31
CA MET A 1 -18.12 8.86 -16.17
C MET A 1 -16.73 9.14 -15.63
N PHE A 2 -15.96 8.12 -15.27
CA PHE A 2 -14.59 8.32 -14.77
C PHE A 2 -13.67 8.66 -15.95
N ASN A 3 -12.84 9.69 -15.82
CA ASN A 3 -11.87 10.05 -16.86
C ASN A 3 -10.65 9.13 -16.75
N LYS A 4 -10.56 8.10 -17.61
CA LYS A 4 -9.39 7.23 -17.69
C LYS A 4 -8.21 8.02 -18.25
N ILE A 5 -7.11 8.08 -17.49
CA ILE A 5 -5.91 8.83 -17.89
C ILE A 5 -4.66 7.96 -18.04
N TYR A 6 -4.70 6.72 -17.55
CA TYR A 6 -3.59 5.79 -17.65
C TYR A 6 -4.08 4.35 -17.51
N GLU A 7 -3.36 3.43 -18.13
CA GLU A 7 -3.62 2.00 -18.08
C GLU A 7 -2.30 1.25 -18.23
N LYS A 8 -2.12 0.20 -17.44
CA LYS A 8 -0.96 -0.69 -17.53
C LYS A 8 -1.33 -2.07 -17.00
N LYS A 9 -1.31 -3.07 -17.89
CA LYS A 9 -1.79 -4.43 -17.62
C LYS A 9 -3.21 -4.40 -17.03
N GLU A 10 -3.44 -5.03 -15.87
CA GLU A 10 -4.71 -5.06 -15.15
C GLU A 10 -5.06 -3.77 -14.39
N PHE A 11 -4.20 -2.75 -14.44
CA PHE A 11 -4.41 -1.51 -13.67
C PHE A 11 -4.90 -0.36 -14.54
N ILE A 12 -5.91 0.35 -14.04
CA ILE A 12 -6.46 1.57 -14.64
C ILE A 12 -6.33 2.72 -13.63
N VAL A 13 -6.00 3.91 -14.13
CA VAL A 13 -6.03 5.15 -13.34
C VAL A 13 -7.09 6.10 -13.87
N PHE A 14 -7.97 6.53 -12.97
CA PHE A 14 -8.96 7.55 -13.22
C PHE A 14 -8.57 8.87 -12.57
N GLN A 15 -8.76 9.99 -13.27
CA GLN A 15 -8.72 11.31 -12.65
C GLN A 15 -10.06 11.60 -11.98
N VAL A 16 -10.02 12.03 -10.73
CA VAL A 16 -11.20 12.50 -9.98
C VAL A 16 -10.98 13.93 -9.51
N LYS A 17 -12.04 14.57 -8.98
CA LYS A 17 -12.02 15.98 -8.55
C LYS A 17 -10.85 16.30 -7.61
N LYS A 18 -10.43 15.35 -6.77
CA LYS A 18 -9.30 15.49 -5.84
C LYS A 18 -8.40 14.25 -5.88
N GLY A 19 -7.49 14.23 -6.84
CA GLY A 19 -6.47 13.19 -6.98
C GLY A 19 -6.83 12.11 -8.01
N TYR A 20 -6.42 10.88 -7.72
CA TYR A 20 -6.41 9.79 -8.68
C TYR A 20 -6.91 8.50 -8.03
N VAL A 21 -7.69 7.74 -8.78
CA VAL A 21 -8.12 6.40 -8.39
C VAL A 21 -7.25 5.39 -9.12
N VAL A 22 -6.59 4.49 -8.41
CA VAL A 22 -5.96 3.30 -9.00
C VAL A 22 -6.91 2.14 -8.78
N TYR A 23 -7.21 1.38 -9.83
CA TYR A 23 -8.09 0.24 -9.79
C TYR A 23 -7.42 -0.97 -10.47
N ASN A 24 -7.46 -2.13 -9.81
CA ASN A 24 -7.09 -3.41 -10.41
C ASN A 24 -8.34 -4.13 -10.93
N THR A 25 -8.42 -4.32 -12.25
CA THR A 25 -9.56 -4.92 -12.95
C THR A 25 -9.77 -6.41 -12.68
N ARG A 26 -8.80 -7.08 -12.04
CA ARG A 26 -8.95 -8.47 -11.58
C ARG A 26 -9.76 -8.59 -10.29
N LYS A 27 -10.09 -7.47 -9.65
CA LYS A 27 -10.87 -7.40 -8.41
C LYS A 27 -12.16 -6.62 -8.66
N SER A 28 -13.12 -6.77 -7.75
CA SER A 28 -14.30 -5.89 -7.76
C SER A 28 -13.86 -4.43 -7.58
N PHE A 29 -14.58 -3.47 -8.16
CA PHE A 29 -14.22 -2.06 -8.00
C PHE A 29 -14.20 -1.67 -6.52
N GLU A 30 -15.19 -2.10 -5.74
CA GLU A 30 -15.33 -1.80 -4.31
C GLU A 30 -14.09 -2.17 -3.49
N GLU A 31 -13.48 -3.31 -3.76
CA GLU A 31 -12.34 -3.83 -2.99
C GLU A 31 -10.97 -3.57 -3.64
N GLY A 32 -10.97 -3.42 -4.97
CA GLY A 32 -9.78 -3.38 -5.83
C GLY A 32 -9.25 -1.99 -6.14
N HIS A 33 -9.73 -0.94 -5.46
CA HIS A 33 -9.34 0.45 -5.73
C HIS A 33 -8.72 1.16 -4.53
N THR A 34 -7.95 2.20 -4.83
CA THR A 34 -7.42 3.14 -3.84
C THR A 34 -7.32 4.56 -4.39
N HIS A 35 -7.36 5.54 -3.49
CA HIS A 35 -7.20 6.95 -3.79
C HIS A 35 -5.80 7.45 -3.46
N LEU A 36 -5.17 8.13 -4.41
CA LEU A 36 -3.84 8.72 -4.27
C LEU A 36 -3.86 10.19 -4.69
N LYS A 37 -3.13 11.02 -3.95
CA LYS A 37 -3.10 12.47 -4.16
C LYS A 37 -2.40 12.88 -5.46
N HIS A 38 -1.39 12.11 -5.88
CA HIS A 38 -0.51 12.45 -7.00
C HIS A 38 -0.49 11.35 -8.06
N PHE A 39 -0.43 11.73 -9.33
CA PHE A 39 -0.42 10.77 -10.45
C PHE A 39 0.83 9.89 -10.45
N GLU A 40 1.99 10.46 -10.12
CA GLU A 40 3.23 9.69 -10.00
C GLU A 40 3.17 8.64 -8.89
N ALA A 41 2.46 8.93 -7.80
CA ALA A 41 2.19 7.96 -6.75
C ALA A 41 1.31 6.81 -7.28
N ALA A 42 0.31 7.11 -8.11
CA ALA A 42 -0.52 6.10 -8.76
C ALA A 42 0.30 5.17 -9.67
N LYS A 43 1.12 5.73 -10.56
CA LYS A 43 2.02 4.93 -11.42
C LYS A 43 3.01 4.09 -10.60
N THR A 44 3.59 4.69 -9.56
CA THR A 44 4.51 3.97 -8.67
C THR A 44 3.82 2.81 -7.95
N ALA A 45 2.59 3.00 -7.48
CA ALA A 45 1.83 1.92 -6.84
C ALA A 45 1.60 0.74 -7.79
N ILE A 46 1.24 1.04 -9.04
CA ILE A 46 1.08 0.03 -10.11
C ILE A 46 2.41 -0.70 -10.36
N ASP A 47 3.52 0.03 -10.50
CA ASP A 47 4.83 -0.58 -10.73
C ASP A 47 5.27 -1.47 -9.57
N LEU A 48 5.01 -1.07 -8.32
CA LEU A 48 5.33 -1.88 -7.15
C LEU A 48 4.49 -3.15 -7.10
N ALA A 49 3.18 -3.06 -7.39
CA ALA A 49 2.29 -4.21 -7.43
C ALA A 49 2.66 -5.20 -8.53
N ILE A 50 2.92 -4.72 -9.76
CA ILE A 50 3.32 -5.55 -10.90
C ILE A 50 4.64 -6.27 -10.62
N ASN A 51 5.63 -5.56 -10.07
CA ASN A 51 6.96 -6.11 -9.83
C ASN A 51 7.10 -6.77 -8.46
N LYS A 52 6.02 -6.84 -7.66
CA LYS A 52 5.99 -7.39 -6.29
C LYS A 52 7.10 -6.81 -5.41
N LYS A 53 7.42 -5.52 -5.60
CA LYS A 53 8.51 -4.83 -4.91
C LYS A 53 8.01 -4.20 -3.61
N ILE A 54 8.69 -4.49 -2.51
CA ILE A 54 8.34 -3.95 -1.20
C ILE A 54 8.94 -2.54 -1.03
N PRO A 55 8.11 -1.49 -0.79
CA PRO A 55 8.61 -0.14 -0.63
C PRO A 55 9.27 0.09 0.75
N ARG A 56 10.49 0.66 0.74
CA ARG A 56 11.28 0.87 1.98
C ARG A 56 10.76 1.98 2.90
N SER A 57 10.21 3.06 2.36
CA SER A 57 9.95 4.32 3.10
C SER A 57 8.51 4.84 3.04
N LYS A 58 7.58 4.09 2.42
CA LYS A 58 6.19 4.53 2.28
C LYS A 58 5.43 4.40 3.60
N ASP A 59 4.43 5.23 3.84
CA ASP A 59 3.62 5.19 5.07
C ASP A 59 2.60 4.03 5.08
N GLY A 60 1.89 3.87 6.20
CA GLY A 60 0.91 2.79 6.37
C GLY A 60 -0.29 2.89 5.43
N TYR A 61 -0.75 4.09 5.09
CA TYR A 61 -1.84 4.29 4.13
C TYR A 61 -1.44 3.82 2.73
N TYR A 62 -0.21 4.11 2.32
CA TYR A 62 0.33 3.68 1.04
C TYR A 62 0.55 2.17 0.99
N LEU A 63 0.97 1.54 2.09
CA LEU A 63 1.02 0.07 2.18
C LEU A 63 -0.38 -0.55 2.05
N THR A 64 -1.37 0.00 2.77
CA THR A 64 -2.77 -0.41 2.67
C THR A 64 -3.30 -0.28 1.24
N SER A 65 -2.91 0.80 0.55
CA SER A 65 -3.24 1.04 -0.85
C SER A 65 -2.69 -0.05 -1.76
N LEU A 66 -1.44 -0.48 -1.56
CA LEU A 66 -0.83 -1.59 -2.30
C LEU A 66 -1.57 -2.90 -2.03
N ILE A 67 -1.88 -3.21 -0.77
CA ILE A 67 -2.64 -4.41 -0.39
C ILE A 67 -4.01 -4.46 -1.11
N ARG A 68 -4.74 -3.34 -1.16
CA ARG A 68 -6.04 -3.27 -1.83
C ARG A 68 -5.97 -3.57 -3.32
N ILE A 69 -5.00 -2.98 -4.02
CA ILE A 69 -4.89 -3.13 -5.47
C ILE A 69 -4.16 -4.41 -5.90
N SER A 70 -3.49 -5.12 -5.00
CA SER A 70 -2.80 -6.37 -5.32
C SER A 70 -3.73 -7.59 -5.32
N ASP A 71 -3.39 -8.56 -6.18
CA ASP A 71 -4.03 -9.88 -6.32
C ASP A 71 -3.06 -11.06 -6.02
N ASP A 72 -1.80 -10.77 -5.71
CA ASP A 72 -0.77 -11.75 -5.33
C ASP A 72 -0.72 -11.94 -3.81
N GLY A 73 -1.12 -13.13 -3.33
CA GLY A 73 -1.20 -13.42 -1.90
C GLY A 73 0.13 -13.27 -1.15
N TYR A 74 1.23 -13.77 -1.72
CA TYR A 74 2.56 -13.66 -1.11
C TYR A 74 3.01 -12.21 -0.94
N TYR A 75 2.77 -11.37 -1.95
CA TYR A 75 3.06 -9.94 -1.89
C TYR A 75 2.19 -9.21 -0.86
N ILE A 76 0.89 -9.53 -0.80
CA ILE A 76 -0.04 -9.00 0.20
C ILE A 76 0.42 -9.35 1.62
N ASP A 77 0.83 -10.59 1.86
CA ASP A 77 1.32 -11.05 3.17
C ASP A 77 2.56 -10.25 3.58
N LYS A 78 3.51 -10.05 2.66
CA LYS A 78 4.72 -9.27 2.93
C LYS A 78 4.46 -7.80 3.23
N LEU A 79 3.48 -7.19 2.54
CA LEU A 79 3.07 -5.81 2.83
C LEU A 79 2.36 -5.71 4.19
N SER A 80 1.52 -6.69 4.52
CA SER A 80 0.77 -6.76 5.78
C SER A 80 1.71 -6.94 6.97
N GLU A 81 2.72 -7.83 6.84
CA GLU A 81 3.80 -8.01 7.82
C GLU A 81 4.55 -6.68 8.06
N LEU A 82 4.94 -5.99 6.99
CA LEU A 82 5.63 -4.71 7.09
C LEU A 82 4.78 -3.62 7.75
N LEU A 83 3.48 -3.58 7.43
CA LEU A 83 2.53 -2.64 8.04
C LEU A 83 2.43 -2.90 9.54
N TYR A 84 2.23 -4.16 9.93
CA TYR A 84 2.15 -4.57 11.33
C TYR A 84 3.41 -4.18 12.12
N VAL A 85 4.60 -4.51 11.61
CA VAL A 85 5.88 -4.15 12.28
C VAL A 85 6.00 -2.65 12.49
N ARG A 86 5.56 -1.83 11.53
CA ARG A 86 5.60 -0.36 11.65
C ARG A 86 4.60 0.17 12.66
N GLU A 87 3.43 -0.43 12.78
CA GLU A 87 2.41 -0.06 13.79
C GLU A 87 2.82 -0.42 15.22
N GLN A 88 3.68 -1.44 15.39
CA GLN A 88 4.25 -1.81 16.70
C GLN A 88 5.46 -0.96 17.09
N LYS A 89 6.05 -0.21 16.15
CA LYS A 89 7.22 0.63 16.43
C LYS A 89 6.86 1.71 17.45
N GLY A 90 7.59 1.74 18.57
CA GLY A 90 7.35 2.68 19.67
C GLY A 90 6.39 2.20 20.76
N LYS A 91 5.76 1.02 20.60
CA LYS A 91 4.87 0.41 21.59
C LYS A 91 5.52 -0.65 22.47
N LYS A 92 6.83 -0.87 22.33
CA LYS A 92 7.56 -1.83 23.16
C LYS A 92 7.58 -1.34 24.60
N GLU A 93 7.31 -2.24 25.53
CA GLU A 93 7.49 -2.00 26.97
C GLU A 93 8.93 -1.56 27.23
N LYS A 94 9.12 -0.64 28.19
CA LYS A 94 10.45 -0.20 28.59
C LYS A 94 11.21 -1.40 29.17
N TYR A 95 12.34 -1.74 28.56
CA TYR A 95 13.27 -2.71 29.11
C TYR A 95 13.83 -2.17 30.44
N CYS A 96 13.54 -2.85 31.55
CA CYS A 96 14.18 -2.63 32.85
C CYS A 96 15.14 -3.79 33.12
N ASN A 97 16.44 -3.50 33.20
CA ASN A 97 17.43 -4.49 33.64
C ASN A 97 17.28 -4.66 35.17
N SER A 98 16.91 -5.84 35.66
CA SER A 98 16.75 -6.15 37.09
C SER A 98 18.08 -6.39 37.83
N GLY A 99 19.23 -6.18 37.18
CA GLY A 99 20.56 -6.49 37.71
C GLY A 99 21.22 -5.41 38.57
N TYR A 100 20.53 -4.79 39.53
CA TYR A 100 21.18 -4.02 40.60
C TYR A 100 20.57 -4.41 41.94
N GLN A 101 21.00 -5.56 42.47
CA GLN A 101 20.93 -5.82 43.90
C GLN A 101 22.23 -5.27 44.49
N MET A 102 22.13 -4.23 45.32
CA MET A 102 23.22 -3.74 46.17
C MET A 102 23.61 -4.79 47.21
#